data_AF-A0ABC9WIZ7-F1
#
_entry.id   AF-A0ABC9WIZ7-F1
#
_cell.length_a   1.000
_cell.length_b   1.000
_cell.length_c   1.000
_cell.angle_alpha   90.00
_cell.angle_beta   90.00
_cell.angle_gamma   90.00
#
_symmetry.space_group_name_H-M   'P 1'
#
loop_
_entity.id
_entity.type
_entity.pdbx_description
1 polymer ?
#
loop_
_entity_poly.entity_id
_entity_poly.type
_entity_poly.pdbx_seq_one_letter_code
_entity_poly.pdbx_strand_id
1 'polypeptide(L)' 'MERDIQYLRELAVQEMVYYDSDNVQLPTDPDEVQCTRPMWRKFVWSTLLSYTNSLAVMDWKSKEAPTVDEVVGRLRQYE' A
#
# COMPACT_ATOMS: atom_id res chain seq x y z
N MET A 1 -8.30 -9.18 6.82
CA MET A 1 -8.70 -8.03 5.99
C MET A 1 -8.55 -6.69 6.71
N GLU A 2 -9.35 -6.36 7.73
CA GLU A 2 -9.22 -5.04 8.42
C GLU A 2 -7.83 -4.78 9.01
N ARG A 3 -7.20 -5.80 9.63
CA ARG A 3 -5.82 -5.70 10.11
C ARG A 3 -4.80 -5.49 8.99
N ASP A 4 -5.03 -6.07 7.81
CA ASP A 4 -4.15 -5.91 6.66
C ASP A 4 -4.30 -4.49 6.08
N ILE A 5 -5.54 -3.99 5.98
CA ILE A 5 -5.83 -2.60 5.58
C ILE A 5 -5.20 -1.60 6.56
N GLN A 6 -5.33 -1.85 7.86
CA GLN A 6 -4.70 -1.02 8.88
C GLN A 6 -3.18 -1.02 8.75
N TYR A 7 -2.57 -2.19 8.56
CA TYR A 7 -1.13 -2.29 8.37
C TYR A 7 -0.64 -1.58 7.08
N LEU A 8 -1.40 -1.65 6.00
CA LEU A 8 -1.11 -0.90 4.77
C LEU A 8 -1.09 0.62 5.02
N ARG A 9 -2.07 1.14 5.78
CA ARG A 9 -2.12 2.56 6.17
C ARG A 9 -0.96 2.95 7.10
N GLU A 10 -0.58 2.09 8.03
CA GLU A 10 0.58 2.31 8.90
C GLU A 10 1.88 2.40 8.08
N LEU A 11 2.03 1.53 7.08
CA LEU A 11 3.16 1.60 6.13
C LEU A 11 3.12 2.90 5.30
N ALA A 12 1.93 3.37 4.91
CA ALA A 12 1.77 4.62 4.17
C ALA A 12 2.29 5.81 5.00
N VAL A 13 1.84 5.91 6.25
CA VAL A 13 2.28 6.95 7.20
C VAL A 13 3.79 6.87 7.42
N GLN A 14 4.35 5.67 7.54
CA GLN A 14 5.80 5.50 7.68
C GLN A 14 6.52 6.04 6.44
N GLU A 15 6.10 5.67 5.24
CA GLU A 15 6.73 6.16 4.01
C GLU A 15 6.58 7.68 3.86
N MET A 16 5.44 8.27 4.25
CA MET A 16 5.26 9.73 4.32
C MET A 16 6.32 10.37 5.21
N VAL A 17 6.47 9.89 6.45
CA VAL A 17 7.44 10.43 7.42
C VAL A 17 8.88 10.29 6.92
N TYR A 18 9.21 9.21 6.21
CA TYR A 18 10.54 9.00 5.64
C TYR A 18 10.80 9.81 4.36
N TYR A 19 9.78 10.18 3.57
CA TYR A 19 9.92 10.99 2.35
C TYR A 19 9.81 12.51 2.60
N ASP A 20 9.20 12.93 3.71
CA ASP A 20 8.97 14.34 4.07
C ASP A 20 10.25 15.08 4.50
N SER A 21 11.41 14.42 4.56
CA SER A 21 12.68 15.12 4.82
C SER A 21 13.10 16.04 3.67
N ASP A 22 12.59 15.81 2.44
CA ASP A 22 12.98 16.58 1.24
C ASP A 22 11.81 17.08 0.37
N ASN A 23 10.54 16.72 0.64
CA ASN A 23 9.41 17.06 -0.25
C ASN A 23 8.16 17.58 0.49
N VAL A 24 7.85 18.86 0.28
CA VAL A 24 6.71 19.63 0.86
C VAL A 24 5.32 19.23 0.31
N GLN A 25 5.21 18.18 -0.53
CA GLN A 25 3.97 17.84 -1.25
C GLN A 25 3.46 16.42 -1.01
N LEU A 26 3.72 15.81 0.15
CA LEU A 26 3.04 14.58 0.50
C LEU A 26 1.55 14.85 0.82
N PRO A 27 0.62 14.00 0.36
CA PRO A 27 -0.79 14.09 0.74
C PRO A 27 -0.93 14.06 2.26
N THR A 28 -1.88 14.81 2.82
CA THR A 28 -2.20 14.73 4.26
C THR A 28 -2.91 13.41 4.61
N ASP A 29 -3.53 12.77 3.62
CA ASP A 29 -4.25 11.52 3.78
C ASP A 29 -3.37 10.30 3.41
N PRO A 30 -3.15 9.34 4.32
CA PRO A 30 -2.43 8.09 4.00
C PRO A 30 -3.11 7.24 2.91
N ASP A 31 -4.41 7.40 2.66
CA ASP A 31 -5.13 6.66 1.63
C ASP A 31 -4.81 7.18 0.20
N GLU A 32 -4.39 8.44 0.08
CA GLU A 32 -3.99 9.07 -1.20
C GLU A 32 -2.51 8.82 -1.56
N VAL A 33 -1.74 8.23 -0.65
CA VAL A 33 -0.33 7.92 -0.87
C VAL A 33 -0.20 6.85 -1.94
N GLN A 34 0.66 7.10 -2.93
CA GLN A 34 1.05 6.08 -3.89
C GLN A 34 1.83 4.98 -3.18
N CYS A 35 1.36 3.73 -3.30
CA CYS A 35 2.08 2.59 -2.79
C CYS A 35 3.43 2.51 -3.50
N THR A 36 4.54 2.66 -2.77
CA THR A 36 5.87 2.50 -3.36
C THR A 36 6.21 1.01 -3.51
N ARG A 37 7.12 0.65 -4.41
CA ARG A 37 7.58 -0.76 -4.50
C ARG A 37 8.13 -1.31 -3.18
N PRO A 38 8.92 -0.55 -2.39
CA PRO A 38 9.35 -0.96 -1.05
C PRO A 38 8.18 -1.19 -0.09
N MET A 39 7.22 -0.27 -0.05
CA MET A 39 6.00 -0.37 0.74
C MET A 39 5.20 -1.64 0.38
N TRP A 40 5.00 -1.88 -0.92
CA TRP A 40 4.32 -3.07 -1.44
C TRP A 40 4.99 -4.36 -0.99
N ARG A 41 6.32 -4.40 -1.06
CA ARG A 41 7.07 -5.58 -0.62
C ARG A 41 6.88 -5.81 0.87
N LYS A 42 6.99 -4.80 1.73
CA LYS A 42 6.72 -4.95 3.18
C LYS A 42 5.30 -5.46 3.42
N PHE A 43 4.32 -4.93 2.68
CA PHE A 43 2.93 -5.33 2.76
C PHE A 43 2.72 -6.81 2.40
N VAL A 44 3.11 -7.23 1.20
CA VAL A 44 2.95 -8.62 0.71
C VAL A 44 3.61 -9.64 1.64
N TRP A 45 4.76 -9.30 2.21
CA TRP A 45 5.47 -10.16 3.16
C TRP A 45 4.81 -10.24 4.54
N SER A 46 3.99 -9.27 4.91
CA SER A 46 3.32 -9.21 6.21
C SER A 46 1.86 -9.68 6.16
N THR A 47 1.21 -9.62 5.00
CA THR A 47 -0.16 -10.13 4.80
C THR A 47 -0.22 -11.65 4.93
N LEU A 48 -1.31 -12.16 5.51
CA LEU A 48 -1.55 -13.60 5.63
C LEU A 48 -1.49 -14.31 4.26
N LEU A 49 -0.92 -15.53 4.28
CA LEU A 49 -0.65 -16.42 3.14
C LEU A 49 -1.83 -16.59 2.15
N SER A 50 -3.07 -16.39 2.62
CA SER A 50 -4.32 -16.57 1.87
C SER A 50 -4.45 -15.63 0.67
N TYR A 51 -3.86 -14.43 0.74
CA TYR A 51 -3.92 -13.44 -0.35
C TYR A 51 -2.55 -13.15 -0.95
N THR A 52 -1.46 -13.66 -0.36
CA THR A 52 -0.08 -13.37 -0.78
C THR A 52 0.15 -13.71 -2.24
N ASN A 53 -0.41 -14.82 -2.76
CA ASN A 53 -0.29 -15.17 -4.17
C ASN A 53 -1.09 -14.22 -5.08
N SER A 54 -2.31 -13.84 -4.70
CA SER A 54 -3.14 -12.90 -5.45
C SER A 54 -2.55 -11.48 -5.47
N LEU A 55 -2.00 -11.04 -4.33
CA LEU A 55 -1.33 -9.75 -4.19
C LEU A 55 0.05 -9.75 -4.86
N ALA A 56 0.80 -10.86 -4.82
CA ALA A 56 2.08 -10.98 -5.54
C ALA A 56 1.90 -10.92 -7.06
N VAL A 57 0.75 -11.35 -7.58
CA VAL A 57 0.36 -11.26 -9.00
C VAL A 57 -0.16 -9.86 -9.37
N MET A 58 -0.36 -8.96 -8.39
CA MET A 58 -0.79 -7.61 -8.67
C MET A 58 0.26 -6.89 -9.53
N ASP A 59 -0.05 -6.84 -10.82
CA ASP A 59 0.86 -6.45 -11.86
C ASP A 59 1.17 -4.95 -11.72
N TRP A 60 2.40 -4.61 -11.32
CA TRP A 60 2.93 -3.24 -11.37
C TRP A 60 3.13 -2.74 -12.81
N LYS A 61 2.44 -3.34 -13.80
CA LYS A 61 2.49 -2.95 -15.20
C LYS A 61 1.89 -1.59 -15.49
N SER A 62 1.07 -1.05 -14.58
CA SER A 62 0.67 0.35 -14.65
C SER A 62 1.92 1.23 -14.53
N LYS A 63 2.04 2.24 -15.41
CA LYS A 63 3.12 3.25 -15.31
C LYS A 63 3.04 4.03 -13.99
N GLU A 64 1.85 4.10 -13.38
CA GLU A 64 1.61 4.73 -12.09
C GLU A 64 1.37 3.68 -11.01
N ALA A 65 2.02 3.92 -9.87
CA ALA A 65 1.82 3.14 -8.66
C ALA A 65 0.40 3.36 -8.13
N PRO A 66 -0.33 2.29 -7.75
CA PRO A 66 -1.67 2.43 -7.21
C PRO A 66 -1.65 3.15 -5.86
N THR A 67 -2.71 3.88 -5.52
CA THR A 67 -2.85 4.49 -4.19
C THR A 67 -3.22 3.45 -3.14
N VAL A 68 -3.03 3.79 -1.87
CA VAL A 68 -3.47 2.95 -0.75
C VAL A 68 -4.96 2.65 -0.83
N ASP A 69 -5.80 3.64 -1.17
CA ASP A 69 -7.25 3.43 -1.34
C ASP A 69 -7.58 2.41 -2.43
N GLU A 70 -6.91 2.46 -3.58
CA GLU A 70 -7.11 1.49 -4.65
C GLU A 70 -6.73 0.07 -4.23
N VAL A 71 -5.66 -0.08 -3.45
CA VAL A 71 -5.25 -1.37 -2.88
C VAL A 71 -6.27 -1.85 -1.85
N VAL A 72 -6.78 -0.98 -0.99
CA VAL A 72 -7.84 -1.30 -0.02
C VAL A 72 -9.12 -1.75 -0.72
N GLY A 73 -9.52 -1.05 -1.78
CA GLY A 73 -10.66 -1.43 -2.61
C GLY A 73 -10.52 -2.83 -3.21
N ARG A 74 -9.31 -3.20 -3.65
CA ARG A 74 -9.01 -4.56 -4.14
C ARG A 74 -8.96 -5.60 -3.03
N LEU A 75 -8.40 -5.27 -1.86
CA LEU A 75 -8.39 -6.17 -0.71
C LEU A 75 -9.81 -6.54 -0.29
N ARG A 76 -10.74 -5.57 -0.32
CA ARG A 76 -12.17 -5.78 -0.07
C ARG A 76 -12.87 -6.67 -1.10
N GLN A 77 -12.32 -6.84 -2.31
CA GLN A 77 -12.88 -7.78 -3.30
C GLN A 77 -12.58 -9.25 -2.97
N TYR A 78 -11.64 -9.51 -2.07
CA TYR A 78 -11.27 -10.85 -1.64
C TYR A 78 -11.97 -11.29 -0.34
N GLU A 79 -13.06 -10.61 0.03
CA GLU A 79 -13.95 -10.95 1.16
C GLU A 79 -14.92 -12.06 0.76
#